data_AF-A0A8T7AYJ4-F1
#
_entry.id   AF-A0A8T7AYJ4-F1
#
_cell.length_a   1.000
_cell.length_b   1.000
_cell.length_c   1.000
_cell.angle_alpha   90.00
_cell.angle_beta   90.00
_cell.angle_gamma   90.00
#
_symmetry.space_group_name_H-M   'P 1'
#
loop_
_entity.id
_entity.type
_entity.pdbx_description
1 polymer ?
#
loop_
_entity_poly.entity_id
_entity_poly.type
_entity_poly.pdbx_seq_one_letter_code
_entity_poly.pdbx_strand_id
1 'polypeptide(L)' 'PGVTLNEIVAAVNQVGAAPGDLVAILEALKQAGSLRAELIVI' A
#
# COMPACT_ATOMS: atom_id res chain seq x y z
N PRO A 1 -4.24 23.67 -4.68
CA PRO A 1 -3.02 23.07 -4.08
C PRO A 1 -3.18 21.54 -4.02
N GLY A 2 -2.39 20.81 -4.81
CA GLY A 2 -2.45 19.34 -4.91
C GLY A 2 -1.26 18.70 -4.18
N VAL A 3 -1.44 17.45 -3.75
CA VAL A 3 -0.38 16.66 -3.12
C VAL A 3 0.66 16.28 -4.17
N THR A 4 1.93 16.50 -3.87
CA THR A 4 3.06 16.13 -4.73
C THR A 4 3.39 14.65 -4.58
N LEU A 5 3.95 14.04 -5.63
CA LEU A 5 4.39 12.65 -5.60
C LEU A 5 5.41 12.39 -4.48
N ASN A 6 6.28 13.37 -4.19
CA ASN A 6 7.24 13.28 -3.08
C ASN A 6 6.57 13.22 -1.71
N GLU A 7 5.47 13.94 -1.51
CA GLU A 7 4.70 13.87 -0.25
C GLU A 7 4.03 12.50 -0.09
N ILE A 8 3.59 11.88 -1.19
CA ILE A 8 3.05 10.51 -1.16
C ILE A 8 4.15 9.51 -0.79
N VAL A 9 5.31 9.58 -1.44
CA VAL A 9 6.44 8.68 -1.17
C VAL A 9 6.96 8.85 0.26
N ALA A 10 7.06 10.08 0.75
CA ALA A 10 7.46 10.36 2.12
C ALA A 10 6.45 9.82 3.13
N ALA A 11 5.14 10.00 2.89
CA ALA A 11 4.09 9.47 3.76
C ALA A 11 4.12 7.93 3.82
N VAL A 12 4.30 7.26 2.69
CA VAL A 12 4.42 5.79 2.63
C VAL A 12 5.65 5.30 3.39
N ASN A 13 6.80 5.96 3.23
CA ASN A 13 8.02 5.62 3.96
C ASN A 13 7.91 5.92 5.47
N GLN A 14 7.16 6.95 5.86
CA GLN A 14 6.94 7.33 7.27
C GLN A 14 6.04 6.37 8.03
N VAL A 15 5.15 5.64 7.35
CA VAL A 15 4.30 4.61 7.97
C VAL A 15 5.15 3.47 8.56
N GLY A 16 6.42 3.34 8.17
CA GLY A 16 7.39 2.44 8.82
C GLY A 16 7.11 0.95 8.63
N ALA A 17 6.02 0.61 7.95
CA ALA A 17 5.77 -0.72 7.43
C ALA A 17 6.79 -0.98 6.32
N ALA A 18 7.54 -2.08 6.43
CA ALA A 18 8.32 -2.52 5.29
C ALA A 18 7.36 -2.71 4.11
N PRO A 19 7.75 -2.43 2.86
CA PRO A 19 6.90 -2.69 1.71
C PRO A 19 6.31 -4.11 1.71
N GLY A 20 7.05 -5.09 2.27
CA GLY A 20 6.57 -6.46 2.50
C GLY A 20 5.40 -6.59 3.48
N ASP A 21 5.30 -5.75 4.51
CA ASP A 21 4.20 -5.77 5.48
C ASP A 21 2.88 -5.32 4.83
N LEU A 22 2.95 -4.32 3.96
CA LEU A 22 1.79 -3.87 3.18
C LEU A 22 1.37 -4.95 2.17
N VAL A 23 2.32 -5.61 1.52
CA VAL A 23 2.04 -6.77 0.65
C VAL A 23 1.36 -7.89 1.45
N ALA A 24 1.86 -8.23 2.65
CA ALA A 24 1.28 -9.25 3.50
C ALA A 24 -0.16 -8.93 3.94
N ILE A 25 -0.44 -7.67 4.29
CA ILE A 25 -1.80 -7.20 4.61
C ILE A 25 -2.71 -7.30 3.38
N LEU A 26 -2.25 -6.85 2.22
CA LEU A 26 -3.04 -6.89 0.98
C LEU A 26 -3.32 -8.33 0.53
N GLU A 27 -2.35 -9.24 0.68
CA GLU A 27 -2.53 -10.67 0.43
C GLU A 27 -3.54 -11.29 1.40
N ALA A 28 -3.46 -10.97 2.70
CA ALA A 28 -4.42 -11.41 3.70
C ALA A 28 -5.85 -10.91 3.40
N LEU A 29 -6.00 -9.64 3.00
CA LEU A 29 -7.28 -9.04 2.64
C LEU A 29 -7.87 -9.65 1.35
N LYS A 30 -7.03 -9.99 0.37
CA LYS A 30 -7.41 -10.72 -0.85
C LYS A 30 -7.88 -12.14 -0.53
N GLN A 31 -7.15 -12.88 0.30
CA GLN A 31 -7.52 -14.23 0.73
C GLN A 31 -8.83 -14.25 1.54
N ALA A 32 -9.06 -13.22 2.35
CA ALA A 32 -10.31 -13.03 3.09
C ALA A 32 -11.51 -12.64 2.21
N GLY A 33 -11.31 -12.41 0.89
CA GLY A 33 -12.35 -11.95 -0.02
C GLY A 33 -12.83 -10.51 0.24
N SER A 34 -12.15 -9.78 1.13
CA SER A 34 -12.51 -8.41 1.52
C SER A 34 -11.96 -7.36 0.55
N LEU A 35 -10.95 -7.71 -0.23
CA LEU A 35 -10.33 -6.81 -1.21
C LEU A 35 -10.96 -6.99 -2.60
N ARG A 36 -11.85 -6.08 -2.97
CA ARG A 36 -12.30 -5.91 -4.38
C ARG A 36 -11.41 -4.87 -5.07
N ALA A 37 -10.13 -5.20 -5.26
CA ALA A 37 -9.18 -4.35 -5.98
C ALA A 37 -8.12 -5.22 -6.69
N GLU A 38 -7.63 -4.77 -7.84
CA GLU A 38 -6.49 -5.38 -8.53
C GLU A 38 -5.19 -4.84 -7.93
N LEU A 39 -4.41 -5.71 -7.29
CA LEU A 39 -3.08 -5.37 -6.82
C LEU A 39 -2.11 -5.39 -8.00
N ILE A 40 -1.64 -4.21 -8.42
CA ILE A 40 -0.58 -4.07 -9.42
C ILE A 40 0.71 -3.69 -8.70
N VAL A 41 1.75 -4.52 -8.82
CA VAL A 41 3.09 -4.26 -8.29
C VAL A 41 3.99 -3.82 -9.46
N ILE A 42 4.66 -2.67 -9.35
CA ILE A 42 5.53 -2.06 -10.38
C ILE A 42 6.93 -1.87 -9.82
#